data_AF-F0IGG6-F1
#
_entry.id   AF-F0IGG6-F1
#
_cell.length_a   1.000
_cell.length_b   1.000
_cell.length_c   1.000
_cell.angle_alpha   90.00
_cell.angle_beta   90.00
_cell.angle_gamma   90.00
#
_symmetry.space_group_name_H-M   'P 1'
#
loop_
_entity.id
_entity.type
_entity.pdbx_description
1 polymer ?
#
loop_
_entity_poly.entity_id
_entity_poly.type
_entity_poly.pdbx_seq_one_letter_code
_entity_poly.pdbx_strand_id
1 'polypeptide(L)' 'MKLQATLYIPEDKEDFHIDIYDEQASDYQIAEIFRKGDKTIIDIYNNPNDTHKELDLEEFIRVLLKSYNELKI' A
#
# COMPACT_ATOMS: atom_id res chain seq x y z
N MET A 1 -4.34 19.41 -4.77
CA MET A 1 -4.96 18.20 -5.34
C MET A 1 -5.29 17.29 -4.17
N LYS A 2 -6.52 16.78 -4.07
CA LYS A 2 -6.93 15.92 -2.95
C LYS A 2 -6.60 14.48 -3.36
N LEU A 3 -5.65 13.85 -2.67
CA LEU A 3 -5.33 12.43 -2.87
C LEU A 3 -6.49 11.62 -2.27
N GLN A 4 -7.17 10.86 -3.11
CA GLN A 4 -8.27 9.98 -2.74
C GLN A 4 -8.00 8.61 -3.35
N ALA A 5 -8.30 7.55 -2.60
CA ALA A 5 -8.06 6.17 -3.00
C ALA A 5 -9.28 5.31 -2.66
N THR A 6 -9.51 4.27 -3.47
CA THR A 6 -10.55 3.26 -3.20
C THR A 6 -9.91 2.03 -2.59
N LEU A 7 -10.50 1.55 -1.47
CA LEU A 7 -10.07 0.38 -0.73
C LEU A 7 -10.99 -0.81 -1.03
N TYR A 8 -10.44 -1.92 -1.53
CA TYR A 8 -11.19 -3.17 -1.72
C TYR A 8 -10.79 -4.19 -0.66
N ILE A 9 -11.76 -4.66 0.13
CA ILE A 9 -11.56 -5.71 1.14
C ILE A 9 -12.50 -6.87 0.80
N PRO A 10 -11.98 -8.03 0.38
CA PRO A 10 -12.79 -9.22 0.15
C PRO A 10 -13.24 -9.81 1.50
N GLU A 11 -14.56 -9.91 1.70
CA GLU A 11 -15.15 -10.42 2.95
C GLU A 11 -14.98 -11.95 3.12
N ASP A 12 -14.75 -12.68 2.03
CA ASP A 12 -14.80 -14.16 1.97
C ASP A 12 -13.45 -14.87 1.75
N LYS A 13 -12.32 -14.15 1.77
CA LYS A 13 -11.01 -14.79 1.59
C LYS A 13 -10.36 -15.07 2.95
N GLU A 14 -10.03 -16.35 3.19
CA GLU A 14 -9.20 -16.78 4.34
C GLU A 14 -7.85 -16.04 4.38
N ASP A 15 -7.38 -15.60 3.21
CA ASP A 15 -6.22 -14.74 3.06
C ASP A 15 -6.65 -13.29 2.83
N PHE A 16 -6.35 -12.45 3.82
CA PHE A 16 -6.45 -11.00 3.77
C PHE A 16 -5.63 -10.46 2.58
N HIS A 17 -6.32 -9.96 1.56
CA HIS A 17 -5.74 -9.26 0.40
C HIS A 17 -6.54 -8.00 0.16
N ILE A 18 -5.89 -6.85 0.32
CA ILE A 18 -6.47 -5.53 0.11
C ILE A 18 -5.82 -4.89 -1.10
N ASP A 19 -6.63 -4.43 -2.03
CA ASP A 19 -6.19 -3.63 -3.16
C ASP A 19 -6.54 -2.15 -2.95
N ILE A 20 -5.60 -1.26 -3.32
CA ILE A 20 -5.75 0.19 -3.19
C ILE A 20 -5.55 0.82 -4.57
N TYR A 21 -6.58 1.51 -5.05
CA TYR A 21 -6.60 2.14 -6.38
C TYR A 21 -6.63 3.66 -6.30
N ASP A 22 -6.10 4.34 -7.32
CA ASP A 22 -6.35 5.76 -7.53
C ASP A 22 -7.84 5.99 -7.81
N GLU A 23 -8.47 6.95 -7.12
CA GLU A 23 -9.90 7.24 -7.31
C GLU A 23 -10.21 7.79 -8.71
N GLN A 24 -9.26 8.50 -9.34
CA GLN A 24 -9.43 9.11 -10.67
C GLN A 24 -9.06 8.16 -11.81
N ALA A 25 -8.35 7.07 -11.51
CA ALA A 25 -7.97 6.02 -12.46
C ALA A 25 -8.10 4.66 -11.78
N SER A 26 -9.33 4.12 -11.75
CA SER A 26 -9.65 2.87 -11.05
C SER A 26 -8.97 1.62 -11.64
N ASP A 27 -8.40 1.75 -12.85
CA ASP A 27 -7.54 0.74 -13.49
C ASP A 27 -6.06 0.86 -13.07
N TYR A 28 -5.71 1.90 -12.31
CA TYR A 28 -4.37 2.13 -11.77
C TYR A 28 -4.32 1.78 -10.28
N GLN A 29 -3.84 0.57 -9.99
CA GLN A 29 -3.55 0.15 -8.63
C GLN A 29 -2.31 0.87 -8.11
N ILE A 30 -2.41 1.50 -6.95
CA ILE A 30 -1.31 2.25 -6.32
C ILE A 30 -0.63 1.46 -5.21
N ALA A 31 -1.33 0.48 -4.62
CA ALA A 31 -0.76 -0.44 -3.65
C ALA A 31 -1.61 -1.71 -3.48
N GLU A 32 -1.01 -2.76 -2.92
CA GLU A 32 -1.71 -3.90 -2.34
C GLU A 32 -1.13 -4.29 -0.98
N ILE A 33 -1.96 -4.94 -0.17
CA ILE A 33 -1.58 -5.50 1.13
C ILE A 33 -2.03 -6.95 1.16
N PHE A 34 -1.12 -7.90 1.35
CA PHE A 34 -1.44 -9.32 1.35
C PHE A 34 -0.58 -10.11 2.35
N ARG A 35 -1.02 -11.31 2.69
CA ARG A 35 -0.20 -12.25 3.47
C ARG A 35 0.72 -13.07 2.58
N LYS A 36 1.99 -13.17 2.98
CA LYS A 36 2.99 -14.04 2.38
C LYS A 36 3.63 -14.87 3.49
N GLY A 37 3.11 -16.08 3.70
CA GLY A 37 3.45 -16.89 4.87
C GLY A 37 2.94 -16.24 6.16
N ASP A 38 3.85 -16.04 7.11
CA ASP A 38 3.62 -15.42 8.41
C ASP A 38 3.78 -13.89 8.41
N LYS A 39 4.09 -13.28 7.25
CA LYS A 39 4.27 -11.84 7.09
C LYS A 39 3.11 -11.16 6.38
N THR A 40 2.78 -9.96 6.82
CA THR A 40 1.95 -9.01 6.05
C THR A 40 2.89 -8.18 5.18
N ILE A 41 2.67 -8.24 3.87
CA ILE A 41 3.43 -7.49 2.86
C ILE A 41 2.58 -6.32 2.38
N ILE A 42 3.23 -5.19 2.15
CA ILE A 42 2.69 -3.99 1.54
C ILE A 42 3.53 -3.74 0.29
N ASP A 43 2.88 -3.78 -0.85
CA ASP A 43 3.47 -3.51 -2.16
C ASP A 43 2.93 -2.18 -2.69
N ILE A 44 3.80 -1.33 -3.21
CA ILE A 44 3.47 0.06 -3.57
C ILE A 44 3.91 0.34 -5.01
N TYR A 45 2.94 0.61 -5.87
CA TYR A 45 3.11 0.86 -7.30
C TYR A 45 3.18 2.37 -7.56
N ASN A 46 4.16 3.06 -6.98
CA ASN A 46 4.23 4.53 -7.07
C ASN A 46 4.78 5.03 -8.42
N ASN A 47 5.40 4.17 -9.23
CA ASN A 47 5.96 4.53 -10.53
C ASN A 47 6.26 3.26 -11.36
N PRO A 48 5.93 3.18 -12.66
CA PRO A 48 6.38 2.09 -13.54
C PRO A 48 7.91 1.99 -13.67
N ASN A 49 8.66 2.98 -13.18
CA ASN A 49 10.12 2.98 -13.14
C ASN A 49 10.72 2.74 -11.75
N ASP A 50 9.91 2.65 -10.69
CA ASP A 50 10.43 2.34 -9.36
C ASP A 50 10.61 0.83 -9.22
N THR A 51 11.77 0.43 -8.71
CA THR A 51 12.02 -0.95 -8.29
C THR A 51 10.95 -1.38 -7.30
N HIS A 52 10.15 -2.37 -7.71
CA HIS A 52 9.21 -3.15 -6.90
C HIS A 52 9.74 -3.32 -5.47
N LYS A 53 9.05 -2.76 -4.48
CA LYS A 53 9.50 -2.82 -3.09
C LYS A 53 8.41 -3.43 -2.21
N GLU A 54 8.53 -4.73 -1.99
CA GLU A 54 7.82 -5.41 -0.91
C GLU A 54 8.35 -4.89 0.43
N LEU A 55 7.49 -4.29 1.23
CA LEU A 55 7.77 -3.92 2.62
C LEU A 55 6.96 -4.84 3.53
N ASP A 56 7.55 -5.32 4.62
CA ASP A 56 6.71 -5.82 5.69
C ASP A 56 6.02 -4.66 6.44
N LEU A 57 4.97 -4.97 7.18
CA LEU A 57 4.18 -3.97 7.91
C LEU A 57 5.02 -3.10 8.86
N GLU A 58 6.04 -3.69 9.50
CA GLU A 58 6.90 -2.95 10.43
C GLU A 58 7.79 -1.95 9.67
N GLU A 59 8.40 -2.39 8.56
CA GLU A 59 9.20 -1.53 7.69
C GLU A 59 8.38 -0.38 7.12
N PHE A 60 7.15 -0.66 6.68
CA PHE A 60 6.24 0.37 6.17
C PHE A 60 5.89 1.40 7.24
N ILE A 61 5.53 0.98 8.45
CA ILE A 61 5.24 1.90 9.57
C ILE A 61 6.47 2.76 9.88
N ARG A 62 7.68 2.19 9.87
CA ARG A 62 8.93 2.93 10.09
C ARG A 62 9.15 4.00 9.02
N VAL A 63 8.91 3.67 7.75
CA VAL A 63 9.01 4.63 6.63
C VAL A 63 7.98 5.76 6.82
N LEU A 64 6.71 5.43 7.08
CA LEU A 64 5.66 6.43 7.31
C LEU A 64 5.98 7.35 8.49
N LEU A 65 6.45 6.79 9.61
CA LEU A 65 6.84 7.57 10.79
C LEU A 65 8.00 8.52 10.49
N LYS A 66 9.01 8.04 9.74
CA LYS A 66 10.13 8.89 9.30
C LYS A 66 9.64 10.03 8.43
N SER A 67 8.85 9.73 7.39
CA SER A 67 8.29 10.75 6.50
C SER A 67 7.40 11.74 7.25
N TYR A 68 6.57 11.28 8.19
CA TYR A 68 5.75 12.15 9.02
C TYR A 68 6.58 13.08 9.90
N ASN A 69 7.66 12.58 10.51
CA ASN A 69 8.55 13.41 11.32
C ASN A 69 9.34 14.42 10.48
N GLU A 70 9.70 14.08 9.24
CA GLU A 70 10.33 15.02 8.29
C GLU A 70 9.33 16.07 7.77
N LEU A 71 8.05 15.72 7.68
CA LEU A 71 6.96 16.63 7.28
C LEU A 71 6.46 17.51 8.43
N LYS A 72 6.72 17.14 9.69
CA LYS A 72 6.52 17.99 10.85
C LYS A 72 7.55 19.12 10.83
N ILE A 73 7.21 20.17 10.08
CA ILE A 73 7.71 21.54 10.27
C ILE A 73 7.23 22.03 11.64
#